data_AF-A0A2P2LZX2-F1
#
_entry.id   AF-A0A2P2LZX2-F1
#
_cell.length_a   1.000
_cell.length_b   1.000
_cell.length_c   1.000
_cell.angle_alpha   90.00
_cell.angle_beta   90.00
_cell.angle_gamma   90.00
#
_symmetry.space_group_name_H-M   'P 1'
#
loop_
_entity.id
_entity.type
_entity.pdbx_description
1 polymer ?
#
loop_
_entity_poly.entity_id
_entity_poly.type
_entity_poly.pdbx_seq_one_letter_code
_entity_poly.pdbx_strand_id
1 'polypeptide(L)'
;MERELLAVDSEFNQILQSDACRLQQLQCHTSAVGHPFNRFFCGNQKSLVDAMEKGINLRDQILKWYREYYNGGLMKLVVIGGESLDILESWVVELFTNVSKGPLVKPKFQVEGPIWKAGKLYKLEAIKDVHILNIAWTLPCLRQDYLKKSEDYLAHLLGHEGRGSLYAFFKARGWATSLSAGVGDEGMHQSSIAYIFGISIHLTDSGLEKIFDIIGFVYQYLKLLRQVSPQQWIFKELQDIGNMDFRFAEEQPQDDYAAQLAENLLVYPAEHVIYADYLYEVWDEDMIKLILGFFTLENMRIDVVSKSIVQSQDYQLEPWFGSRYIEEDIPHSLMDLWRDPPDVDVSLHLPLTNDFIPCDFSIHADSPNNGPADTASPRCIVDEPLMKFWYKLDGTFKVPRANTYFCINLKGGYNDVKNCLLTELFIILLKDEMNELIYQASVAKLETAVYVVGDKLQLKVYGFNDKISILLSRVLVTAKTFLPTSNRFKVNNAVYSL
;
A
#
# COMPACT_ATOMS: atom_id res chain seq x y z
N MET A 1 -15.28 3.37 33.99
CA MET A 1 -14.10 2.50 33.88
C MET A 1 -14.52 1.10 33.49
N GLU A 2 -15.30 0.38 34.30
CA GLU A 2 -15.78 -0.98 33.97
C GLU A 2 -16.48 -1.08 32.60
N ARG A 3 -17.41 -0.17 32.29
CA ARG A 3 -18.06 -0.12 30.97
C ARG A 3 -17.07 0.07 29.81
N GLU A 4 -16.02 0.85 30.02
CA GLU A 4 -14.99 1.11 29.01
C GLU A 4 -14.09 -0.10 28.80
N LEU A 5 -13.80 -0.85 29.87
CA LEU A 5 -13.06 -2.12 29.76
C LEU A 5 -13.79 -3.13 28.86
N LEU A 6 -15.12 -3.18 28.94
CA LEU A 6 -15.94 -4.02 28.06
C LEU A 6 -15.89 -3.56 26.60
N ALA A 7 -15.80 -2.25 26.36
CA ALA A 7 -15.68 -1.71 25.01
C ALA A 7 -14.33 -2.09 24.39
N VAL A 8 -13.22 -1.88 25.12
CA VAL A 8 -11.86 -2.29 24.72
C VAL A 8 -11.79 -3.80 24.44
N ASP A 9 -12.43 -4.62 25.28
CA ASP A 9 -12.49 -6.06 25.03
C ASP A 9 -13.31 -6.40 23.79
N SER A 10 -14.41 -5.68 23.55
CA SER A 10 -15.22 -5.87 22.34
C SER A 10 -14.44 -5.50 21.07
N GLU A 11 -13.65 -4.42 21.08
CA GLU A 11 -12.76 -4.04 19.97
C GLU A 11 -11.70 -5.11 19.72
N PHE A 12 -11.07 -5.63 20.78
CA PHE A 12 -10.12 -6.74 20.67
C PHE A 12 -10.76 -8.00 20.05
N ASN A 13 -11.99 -8.33 20.46
CA ASN A 13 -12.71 -9.47 19.93
C ASN A 13 -13.06 -9.33 18.43
N GLN A 14 -13.26 -8.10 17.92
CA GLN A 14 -13.49 -7.85 16.50
C GLN A 14 -12.25 -8.15 15.65
N ILE A 15 -11.06 -7.87 16.17
CA ILE A 15 -9.79 -8.07 15.45
C ILE A 15 -9.18 -9.47 15.66
N LEU A 16 -9.72 -10.28 16.58
CA LEU A 16 -9.17 -11.57 16.98
C LEU A 16 -8.94 -12.55 15.81
N GLN A 17 -9.80 -12.47 14.78
CA GLN A 17 -9.75 -13.32 13.59
C GLN A 17 -9.07 -12.65 12.38
N SER A 18 -8.52 -11.44 12.55
CA SER A 18 -7.78 -10.75 11.50
C SER A 18 -6.36 -11.31 11.38
N ASP A 19 -6.05 -11.98 10.27
CA ASP A 19 -4.71 -12.51 9.99
C ASP A 19 -3.62 -11.42 10.06
N ALA A 20 -3.94 -10.19 9.65
CA ALA A 20 -3.02 -9.05 9.72
C ALA A 20 -2.70 -8.66 11.17
N CYS A 21 -3.72 -8.55 12.04
CA CYS A 21 -3.52 -8.22 13.46
C CYS A 21 -2.82 -9.36 14.21
N ARG A 22 -3.15 -10.62 13.88
CA ARG A 22 -2.49 -11.82 14.41
C ARG A 22 -1.00 -11.85 14.05
N LEU A 23 -0.66 -11.54 12.81
CA LEU A 23 0.72 -11.44 12.36
C LEU A 23 1.46 -10.29 13.06
N GLN A 24 0.86 -9.09 13.10
CA GLN A 24 1.47 -7.95 13.78
C GLN A 24 1.76 -8.29 15.25
N GLN A 25 0.82 -8.93 15.96
CA GLN A 25 1.03 -9.32 17.34
C GLN A 25 2.09 -10.43 17.49
N LEU A 26 2.22 -11.35 16.53
CA LEU A 26 3.33 -12.31 16.50
C LEU A 26 4.69 -11.61 16.33
N GLN A 27 4.77 -10.59 15.47
CA GLN A 27 5.97 -9.78 15.28
C GLN A 27 6.34 -9.02 16.57
N CYS A 28 5.35 -8.53 17.32
CA CYS A 28 5.56 -7.97 18.66
C CYS A 28 6.11 -9.04 19.62
N HIS A 29 5.42 -10.18 19.74
CA HIS A 29 5.75 -11.24 20.68
C HIS A 29 7.17 -11.80 20.49
N THR A 30 7.62 -11.90 19.24
CA THR A 30 8.93 -12.45 18.86
C THR A 30 10.03 -11.39 18.75
N SER A 31 9.74 -10.12 19.05
CA SER A 31 10.76 -9.08 19.16
C SER A 31 11.61 -9.23 20.43
N ALA A 32 12.76 -8.57 20.48
CA ALA A 32 13.70 -8.66 21.58
C ALA A 32 13.04 -8.31 22.93
N VAL A 33 13.31 -9.12 23.96
CA VAL A 33 12.74 -8.93 25.30
C VAL A 33 13.16 -7.56 25.85
N GLY A 34 12.17 -6.77 26.27
CA GLY A 34 12.38 -5.40 26.75
C GLY A 34 12.38 -4.33 25.65
N HIS A 35 12.39 -4.69 24.37
CA HIS A 35 12.20 -3.76 23.27
C HIS A 35 10.77 -3.16 23.33
N PRO A 36 10.55 -1.87 23.00
CA PRO A 36 9.20 -1.29 22.98
C PRO A 36 8.20 -1.99 22.05
N PHE A 37 8.70 -2.67 21.00
CA PHE A 37 7.88 -3.50 20.11
C PHE A 37 7.39 -4.79 20.78
N ASN A 38 7.99 -5.24 21.89
CA ASN A 38 7.61 -6.47 22.60
C ASN A 38 6.37 -6.29 23.49
N ARG A 39 5.47 -5.36 23.13
CA ARG A 39 4.28 -5.03 23.89
C ARG A 39 3.02 -5.49 23.17
N PHE A 40 1.96 -5.68 23.94
CA PHE A 40 0.61 -5.85 23.43
C PHE A 40 -0.07 -4.48 23.39
N PHE A 41 -0.37 -3.99 22.18
CA PHE A 41 -0.80 -2.61 21.98
C PHE A 41 -2.32 -2.42 22.08
N CYS A 42 -3.11 -3.43 21.69
CA CYS A 42 -4.56 -3.31 21.65
C CYS A 42 -5.17 -3.16 23.05
N GLY A 43 -4.62 -3.90 24.03
CA GLY A 43 -5.28 -4.08 25.31
C GLY A 43 -6.52 -4.97 25.19
N ASN A 44 -6.94 -5.53 26.31
CA ASN A 44 -8.18 -6.29 26.46
C ASN A 44 -8.53 -6.42 27.94
N GLN A 45 -9.68 -7.02 28.25
CA GLN A 45 -10.10 -7.20 29.64
C GLN A 45 -9.05 -7.95 30.46
N LYS A 46 -8.48 -9.03 29.91
CA LYS A 46 -7.45 -9.83 30.59
C LYS A 46 -6.24 -8.99 30.99
N SER A 47 -5.65 -8.25 30.06
CA SER A 47 -4.45 -7.42 30.31
C SER A 47 -4.67 -6.37 31.40
N LEU A 48 -5.86 -5.78 31.46
CA LEU A 48 -6.20 -4.70 32.38
C LEU A 48 -6.64 -5.24 33.75
N VAL A 49 -7.38 -6.37 33.79
CA VAL A 49 -7.74 -7.06 35.03
C VAL A 49 -6.51 -7.69 35.69
N ASP A 50 -5.64 -8.36 34.92
CA ASP A 50 -4.38 -8.93 35.43
C ASP A 50 -3.50 -7.85 36.09
N ALA A 51 -3.53 -6.62 35.57
CA ALA A 51 -2.84 -5.48 36.19
C ALA A 51 -3.48 -5.07 37.52
N MET A 52 -4.82 -5.02 37.59
CA MET A 52 -5.55 -4.72 38.82
C MET A 52 -5.31 -5.78 39.90
N GLU A 53 -5.30 -7.06 39.54
CA GLU A 53 -5.01 -8.17 40.45
C GLU A 53 -3.59 -8.11 41.02
N LYS A 54 -2.64 -7.54 40.26
CA LYS A 54 -1.27 -7.24 40.72
C LYS A 54 -1.18 -5.97 41.59
N GLY A 55 -2.31 -5.40 41.99
CA GLY A 55 -2.40 -4.22 42.87
C GLY A 55 -2.23 -2.88 42.15
N ILE A 56 -2.30 -2.84 40.82
CA ILE A 56 -2.22 -1.59 40.06
C ILE A 56 -3.58 -0.91 40.05
N ASN A 57 -3.66 0.31 40.59
CA ASN A 57 -4.83 1.17 40.41
C ASN A 57 -4.82 1.78 39.00
N LEU A 58 -5.64 1.24 38.09
CA LEU A 58 -5.73 1.73 36.71
C LEU A 58 -6.08 3.22 36.63
N ARG A 59 -6.96 3.71 37.51
CA ARG A 59 -7.35 5.14 37.51
C ARG A 59 -6.17 6.04 37.79
N ASP A 60 -5.36 5.68 38.77
CA ASP A 60 -4.19 6.48 39.13
C ASP A 60 -3.13 6.43 38.02
N GLN A 61 -2.97 5.29 37.35
CA GLN A 61 -2.08 5.17 36.18
C GLN A 61 -2.57 6.01 34.99
N ILE A 62 -3.87 5.97 34.67
CA ILE A 62 -4.46 6.80 33.60
C ILE A 62 -4.26 8.29 33.92
N LEU A 63 -4.53 8.71 35.17
CA LEU A 63 -4.34 10.10 35.57
C LEU A 63 -2.87 10.52 35.56
N LYS A 64 -1.97 9.62 35.95
CA LYS A 64 -0.52 9.85 35.85
C LYS A 64 -0.12 10.04 34.38
N TRP A 65 -0.55 9.13 33.50
CA TRP A 65 -0.26 9.19 32.07
C TRP A 65 -0.81 10.46 31.43
N TYR A 66 -2.06 10.83 31.73
CA TYR A 66 -2.69 12.07 31.28
C TYR A 66 -1.86 13.29 31.70
N ARG A 67 -1.49 13.40 32.99
CA ARG A 67 -0.69 14.54 33.48
C ARG A 67 0.70 14.61 32.88
N GLU A 68 1.28 13.46 32.54
CA GLU A 68 2.65 13.37 32.00
C GLU A 68 2.70 13.68 30.50
N TYR A 69 1.76 13.15 29.72
CA TYR A 69 1.81 13.18 28.25
C TYR A 69 0.76 14.07 27.57
N TYR A 70 -0.37 14.39 28.22
CA TYR A 70 -1.42 15.24 27.62
C TYR A 70 -1.18 16.72 27.95
N ASN A 71 -0.22 17.31 27.27
CA ASN A 71 0.14 18.73 27.44
C ASN A 71 0.35 19.43 26.09
N GLY A 72 0.18 20.76 26.08
CA GLY A 72 0.23 21.59 24.87
C GLY A 72 1.56 21.57 24.13
N GLY A 73 2.66 21.17 24.78
CA GLY A 73 3.97 20.99 24.15
C GLY A 73 4.05 19.78 23.21
N LEU A 74 3.19 18.78 23.40
CA LEU A 74 3.11 17.56 22.58
C LEU A 74 1.90 17.54 21.65
N MET A 75 0.87 18.35 21.92
CA MET A 75 -0.35 18.40 21.14
C MET A 75 -0.20 19.23 19.86
N LYS A 76 -0.93 18.81 18.82
CA LYS A 76 -1.20 19.57 17.60
C LYS A 76 -2.71 19.58 17.40
N LEU A 77 -3.22 20.72 16.94
CA LEU A 77 -4.65 20.95 16.77
C LEU A 77 -4.87 21.54 15.38
N VAL A 78 -5.91 21.05 14.72
CA VAL A 78 -6.43 21.59 13.47
C VAL A 78 -7.92 21.84 13.67
N VAL A 79 -8.39 23.00 13.21
CA VAL A 79 -9.81 23.37 13.22
C VAL A 79 -10.17 23.78 11.80
N ILE A 80 -11.21 23.16 11.26
CA ILE A 80 -11.77 23.49 9.95
C ILE A 80 -13.18 24.02 10.18
N GLY A 81 -13.47 25.21 9.66
CA GLY A 81 -14.75 25.88 9.79
C GLY A 81 -15.01 26.81 8.62
N GLY A 82 -16.27 27.24 8.46
CA GLY A 82 -16.66 28.19 7.42
C GLY A 82 -16.40 29.66 7.80
N GLU A 83 -16.00 29.90 9.04
CA GLU A 83 -15.69 31.21 9.59
C GLU A 83 -14.31 31.74 9.14
N SER A 84 -14.10 33.05 9.30
CA SER A 84 -12.79 33.66 9.01
C SER A 84 -11.71 33.19 9.97
N LEU A 85 -10.44 33.21 9.54
CA LEU A 85 -9.29 32.83 10.35
C LEU A 85 -9.24 33.55 11.70
N ASP A 86 -9.56 34.85 11.77
CA ASP A 86 -9.61 35.61 13.03
C ASP A 86 -10.62 35.04 14.04
N ILE A 87 -11.76 34.53 13.55
CA ILE A 87 -12.79 33.94 14.41
C ILE A 87 -12.32 32.56 14.89
N LEU A 88 -11.81 31.73 13.98
CA LEU A 88 -11.31 30.40 14.33
C LEU A 88 -10.15 30.50 15.32
N GLU A 89 -9.23 31.44 15.12
CA GLU A 89 -8.15 31.75 16.06
C GLU A 89 -8.70 32.16 17.43
N SER A 90 -9.70 33.06 17.47
CA SER A 90 -10.30 33.50 18.73
C SER A 90 -10.90 32.33 19.53
N TRP A 91 -11.58 31.39 18.86
CA TRP A 91 -12.14 30.19 19.49
C TRP A 91 -11.05 29.22 19.97
N VAL A 92 -10.00 29.02 19.17
CA VAL A 92 -8.87 28.17 19.57
C VAL A 92 -8.20 28.73 20.83
N VAL A 93 -7.96 30.04 20.87
CA VAL A 93 -7.40 30.71 22.06
C VAL A 93 -8.35 30.57 23.24
N GLU A 94 -9.65 30.85 23.08
CA GLU A 94 -10.62 30.74 24.16
C GLU A 94 -10.71 29.33 24.75
N LEU A 95 -10.78 28.31 23.91
CA LEU A 95 -11.07 26.93 24.32
C LEU A 95 -9.82 26.16 24.77
N PHE A 96 -8.65 26.41 24.17
CA PHE A 96 -7.46 25.56 24.35
C PHE A 96 -6.32 26.22 25.13
N THR A 97 -6.36 27.53 25.43
CA THR A 97 -5.29 28.21 26.20
C THR A 97 -5.08 27.61 27.59
N ASN A 98 -6.13 27.03 28.19
CA ASN A 98 -6.07 26.43 29.52
C ASN A 98 -5.39 25.05 29.55
N VAL A 99 -5.04 24.47 28.40
CA VAL A 99 -4.27 23.22 28.35
C VAL A 99 -2.87 23.48 28.91
N SER A 100 -2.45 22.67 29.87
CA SER A 100 -1.13 22.84 30.50
C SER A 100 -0.03 22.76 29.45
N LYS A 101 0.89 23.73 29.42
CA LYS A 101 1.99 23.79 28.44
C LYS A 101 2.88 22.53 28.49
N GLY A 102 3.13 22.00 29.68
CA GLY A 102 4.01 20.86 29.90
C GLY A 102 5.46 21.07 29.41
N PRO A 103 6.28 20.01 29.42
CA PRO A 103 7.64 20.07 28.89
C PRO A 103 7.63 20.18 27.36
N LEU A 104 8.48 21.06 26.82
CA LEU A 104 8.63 21.24 25.37
C LEU A 104 9.42 20.11 24.68
N VAL A 105 10.03 19.21 25.46
CA VAL A 105 10.93 18.18 24.94
C VAL A 105 10.14 16.92 24.60
N LYS A 106 10.09 16.58 23.31
CA LYS A 106 9.58 15.28 22.86
C LYS A 106 10.42 14.16 23.49
N PRO A 107 9.80 13.13 24.12
CA PRO A 107 10.53 11.98 24.63
C PRO A 107 11.36 11.33 23.52
N LYS A 108 12.67 11.22 23.72
CA LYS A 108 13.54 10.46 22.84
C LYS A 108 13.64 9.05 23.37
N PHE A 109 13.19 8.09 22.56
CA PHE A 109 13.36 6.67 22.86
C PHE A 109 14.59 6.17 22.11
N GLN A 110 15.67 5.91 22.84
CA GLN A 110 16.80 5.17 22.30
C GLN A 110 16.66 3.72 22.74
N VAL A 111 16.75 2.82 21.78
CA VAL A 111 16.75 1.39 22.03
C VAL A 111 17.99 0.80 21.40
N GLU A 112 18.69 -0.04 22.15
CA GLU A 112 19.89 -0.71 21.68
C GLU A 112 19.54 -2.08 21.10
N GLY A 113 20.24 -2.46 20.04
CA GLY A 113 20.11 -3.77 19.40
C GLY A 113 18.99 -3.87 18.36
N PRO A 114 18.92 -5.00 17.63
CA PRO A 114 17.91 -5.23 16.61
C PRO A 114 16.54 -5.53 17.22
N ILE A 115 15.48 -5.24 16.47
CA ILE A 115 14.09 -5.53 16.87
C ILE A 115 13.86 -7.04 16.91
N TRP A 116 14.38 -7.77 15.91
CA TRP A 116 14.21 -9.22 15.75
C TRP A 116 15.55 -9.95 15.64
N LYS A 117 15.51 -11.26 15.88
CA LYS A 117 16.66 -12.14 15.66
C LYS A 117 16.79 -12.45 14.17
N ALA A 118 18.00 -12.32 13.64
CA ALA A 118 18.33 -12.70 12.27
C ALA A 118 18.24 -14.22 12.05
N GLY A 119 18.08 -14.63 10.79
CA GLY A 119 18.17 -16.04 10.39
C GLY A 119 17.01 -16.91 10.86
N LYS A 120 15.88 -16.29 11.23
CA LYS A 120 14.66 -16.96 11.68
C LYS A 120 13.55 -16.88 10.63
N LEU A 121 12.81 -17.97 10.49
CA LEU A 121 11.59 -18.08 9.70
C LEU A 121 10.42 -18.35 10.65
N TYR A 122 9.39 -17.51 10.59
CA TYR A 122 8.17 -17.68 11.37
C TYR A 122 7.03 -18.16 10.48
N LYS A 123 6.37 -19.24 10.86
CA LYS A 123 5.22 -19.80 10.16
C LYS A 123 3.96 -19.65 11.02
N LEU A 124 2.99 -18.86 10.57
CA LEU A 124 1.76 -18.54 11.29
C LEU A 124 0.56 -19.24 10.65
N GLU A 125 -0.27 -19.88 11.48
CA GLU A 125 -1.55 -20.45 11.06
C GLU A 125 -2.54 -19.33 10.68
N ALA A 126 -2.90 -19.30 9.41
CA ALA A 126 -3.91 -18.39 8.87
C ALA A 126 -5.33 -18.85 9.23
N ILE A 127 -6.21 -17.88 9.48
CA ILE A 127 -7.65 -18.10 9.62
C ILE A 127 -8.28 -18.23 8.23
N LYS A 128 -7.95 -17.31 7.33
CA LYS A 128 -8.38 -17.36 5.93
C LYS A 128 -7.56 -18.37 5.13
N ASP A 129 -8.13 -18.82 4.01
CA ASP A 129 -7.41 -19.69 3.09
C ASP A 129 -6.51 -18.85 2.17
N VAL A 130 -5.38 -18.43 2.73
CA VAL A 130 -4.40 -17.55 2.08
C VAL A 130 -2.99 -18.08 2.27
N HIS A 131 -2.10 -17.72 1.34
CA HIS A 131 -0.66 -17.96 1.44
C HIS A 131 0.06 -16.63 1.26
N ILE A 132 0.72 -16.15 2.30
CA ILE A 132 1.39 -14.84 2.28
C ILE A 132 2.82 -15.02 2.79
N LEU A 133 3.78 -14.53 2.01
CA LEU A 133 5.17 -14.39 2.42
C LEU A 133 5.46 -12.91 2.68
N ASN A 134 5.81 -12.59 3.92
CA ASN A 134 6.28 -11.27 4.31
C ASN A 134 7.79 -11.31 4.57
N ILE A 135 8.52 -10.40 3.94
CA ILE A 135 9.95 -10.17 4.17
C ILE A 135 10.09 -8.74 4.64
N ALA A 136 10.74 -8.51 5.78
CA ALA A 136 10.85 -7.17 6.36
C ALA A 136 12.28 -6.85 6.79
N TRP A 137 12.65 -5.57 6.70
CA TRP A 137 13.92 -5.02 7.16
C TRP A 137 13.69 -3.81 8.07
N THR A 138 14.57 -3.65 9.06
CA THR A 138 14.55 -2.51 9.96
C THR A 138 15.41 -1.38 9.39
N LEU A 139 14.81 -0.24 9.12
CA LEU A 139 15.47 0.99 8.68
C LEU A 139 15.60 1.98 9.85
N PRO A 140 16.57 2.90 9.82
CA PRO A 140 16.60 4.02 10.77
C PRO A 140 15.34 4.88 10.61
N CYS A 141 15.03 5.71 11.61
CA CYS A 141 13.93 6.67 11.51
C CYS A 141 14.21 7.69 10.39
N LEU A 142 13.35 7.75 9.36
CA LEU A 142 13.51 8.61 8.19
C LEU A 142 12.68 9.91 8.25
N ARG A 143 12.00 10.18 9.38
CA ARG A 143 11.10 11.35 9.53
C ARG A 143 11.77 12.68 9.21
N GLN A 144 13.08 12.81 9.42
CA GLN A 144 13.82 14.05 9.15
C GLN A 144 14.25 14.20 7.67
N ASP A 145 14.26 13.10 6.93
CA ASP A 145 14.67 13.01 5.52
C ASP A 145 13.46 12.91 4.58
N TYR A 146 12.25 13.27 5.04
CA TYR A 146 10.99 13.15 4.29
C TYR A 146 10.96 13.89 2.94
N LEU A 147 11.87 14.85 2.72
CA LEU A 147 12.01 15.54 1.42
C LEU A 147 12.66 14.66 0.34
N LYS A 148 13.36 13.59 0.75
CA LYS A 148 14.13 12.69 -0.11
C LYS A 148 13.36 11.43 -0.48
N LYS A 149 12.52 10.92 0.44
CA LYS A 149 11.70 9.69 0.29
C LYS A 149 12.45 8.53 -0.36
N SER A 150 13.65 8.25 0.13
CA SER A 150 14.52 7.20 -0.44
C SER A 150 13.95 5.80 -0.26
N GLU A 151 13.18 5.59 0.80
CA GLU A 151 12.38 4.39 1.06
C GLU A 151 11.27 4.21 0.02
N ASP A 152 10.56 5.27 -0.37
CA ASP A 152 9.51 5.19 -1.40
C ASP A 152 10.10 4.92 -2.78
N TYR A 153 11.28 5.48 -3.08
CA TYR A 153 12.02 5.14 -4.30
C TYR A 153 12.30 3.62 -4.39
N LEU A 154 12.75 3.01 -3.28
CA LEU A 154 13.00 1.57 -3.22
C LEU A 154 11.70 0.76 -3.23
N ALA A 155 10.64 1.25 -2.57
CA ALA A 155 9.30 0.68 -2.59
C ALA A 155 8.75 0.60 -4.02
N HIS A 156 8.89 1.69 -4.79
CA HIS A 156 8.49 1.75 -6.18
C HIS A 156 9.19 0.69 -7.04
N LEU A 157 10.50 0.48 -6.84
CA LEU A 157 11.28 -0.50 -7.59
C LEU A 157 10.99 -1.96 -7.18
N LEU A 158 10.88 -2.22 -5.88
CA LEU A 158 10.64 -3.56 -5.34
C LEU A 158 9.20 -4.01 -5.51
N GLY A 159 8.26 -3.06 -5.47
CA GLY A 159 6.82 -3.25 -5.66
C GLY A 159 6.33 -3.08 -7.10
N HIS A 160 7.24 -2.88 -8.06
CA HIS A 160 6.87 -2.64 -9.45
C HIS A 160 6.16 -3.85 -10.08
N GLU A 161 5.13 -3.65 -10.92
CA GLU A 161 4.41 -4.75 -11.57
C GLU A 161 4.67 -4.90 -13.08
N GLY A 162 5.44 -3.98 -13.68
CA GLY A 162 5.82 -4.07 -15.09
C GLY A 162 6.93 -5.10 -15.37
N ARG A 163 7.23 -5.34 -16.66
CA ARG A 163 8.30 -6.25 -17.11
C ARG A 163 9.64 -5.96 -16.42
N GLY A 164 10.37 -7.02 -16.12
CA GLY A 164 11.64 -6.94 -15.39
C GLY A 164 11.50 -6.98 -13.88
N SER A 165 10.30 -6.78 -13.33
CA SER A 165 10.09 -6.75 -11.88
C SER A 165 10.01 -8.14 -11.24
N LEU A 166 10.17 -8.15 -9.91
CA LEU A 166 9.95 -9.32 -9.07
C LEU A 166 8.54 -9.90 -9.25
N TYR A 167 7.50 -9.04 -9.24
CA TYR A 167 6.13 -9.49 -9.42
C TYR A 167 5.92 -10.15 -10.78
N ALA A 168 6.32 -9.49 -11.87
CA ALA A 168 6.17 -10.04 -13.21
C ALA A 168 6.88 -11.40 -13.34
N PHE A 169 8.07 -11.51 -12.73
CA PHE A 169 8.86 -12.74 -12.70
C PHE A 169 8.17 -13.90 -11.97
N PHE A 170 7.60 -13.65 -10.78
CA PHE A 170 6.87 -14.65 -10.00
C PHE A 170 5.53 -15.00 -10.63
N LYS A 171 4.82 -14.01 -11.18
CA LYS A 171 3.56 -14.19 -11.90
C LYS A 171 3.73 -15.09 -13.13
N ALA A 172 4.80 -14.89 -13.91
CA ALA A 172 5.10 -15.71 -15.09
C ALA A 172 5.32 -17.19 -14.74
N ARG A 173 5.86 -17.48 -13.55
CA ARG A 173 6.05 -18.84 -13.02
C ARG A 173 4.83 -19.41 -12.30
N GLY A 174 3.78 -18.61 -12.13
CA GLY A 174 2.59 -18.98 -11.39
C GLY A 174 2.82 -19.11 -9.89
N TRP A 175 3.81 -18.41 -9.33
CA TRP A 175 4.17 -18.47 -7.90
C TRP A 175 3.45 -17.41 -7.05
N ALA A 176 3.10 -16.26 -7.64
CA ALA A 176 2.46 -15.16 -6.92
C ALA A 176 1.25 -14.60 -7.67
N THR A 177 0.30 -14.07 -6.91
CA THR A 177 -0.90 -13.38 -7.41
C THR A 177 -0.82 -11.87 -7.24
N SER A 178 -0.16 -11.38 -6.18
CA SER A 178 0.17 -9.96 -5.98
C SER A 178 1.46 -9.80 -5.19
N LEU A 179 2.07 -8.61 -5.28
CA LEU A 179 3.23 -8.21 -4.50
C LEU A 179 3.10 -6.72 -4.16
N SER A 180 3.34 -6.36 -2.90
CA SER A 180 3.51 -4.98 -2.47
C SER A 180 4.82 -4.80 -1.73
N ALA A 181 5.39 -3.60 -1.78
CA ALA A 181 6.60 -3.25 -1.06
C ALA A 181 6.51 -1.82 -0.54
N GLY A 182 7.08 -1.56 0.63
CA GLY A 182 7.16 -0.22 1.20
C GLY A 182 7.16 -0.20 2.73
N VAL A 183 7.10 1.01 3.27
CA VAL A 183 6.87 1.25 4.70
C VAL A 183 5.39 1.54 4.88
N GLY A 184 4.72 0.86 5.80
CA GLY A 184 3.32 1.14 6.10
C GLY A 184 3.17 2.48 6.84
N ASP A 185 2.02 3.13 6.65
CA ASP A 185 1.76 4.46 7.20
C ASP A 185 1.39 4.46 8.69
N GLU A 186 1.17 3.27 9.27
CA GLU A 186 0.64 3.15 10.63
C GLU A 186 1.42 2.20 11.56
N GLY A 187 1.27 2.49 12.84
CA GLY A 187 1.68 1.62 13.94
C GLY A 187 3.19 1.41 14.01
N MET A 188 3.61 0.14 13.94
CA MET A 188 5.00 -0.25 14.11
C MET A 188 5.88 0.07 12.89
N HIS A 189 5.28 0.33 11.73
CA HIS A 189 6.03 0.50 10.48
C HIS A 189 6.73 1.85 10.39
N GLN A 190 6.19 2.90 11.01
CA GLN A 190 6.74 4.26 10.93
C GLN A 190 6.85 4.90 12.32
N SER A 191 7.86 4.50 13.10
CA SER A 191 8.04 4.99 14.48
C SER A 191 9.18 6.02 14.61
N SER A 192 9.33 6.62 15.81
CA SER A 192 10.50 7.43 16.14
C SER A 192 11.76 6.61 16.42
N ILE A 193 11.64 5.27 16.53
CA ILE A 193 12.74 4.34 16.79
C ILE A 193 13.29 3.82 15.47
N ALA A 194 12.41 3.30 14.62
CA ALA A 194 12.76 2.65 13.36
C ALA A 194 11.59 2.69 12.38
N TYR A 195 11.93 2.52 11.11
CA TYR A 195 10.98 2.24 10.04
C TYR A 195 11.07 0.75 9.70
N ILE A 196 9.95 0.12 9.36
CA ILE A 196 9.90 -1.29 8.94
C ILE A 196 9.52 -1.30 7.46
N PHE A 197 10.50 -1.58 6.62
CA PHE A 197 10.26 -1.78 5.20
C PHE A 197 9.88 -3.23 4.96
N GLY A 198 8.72 -3.47 4.36
CA GLY A 198 8.19 -4.80 4.07
C GLY A 198 8.04 -5.07 2.58
N ILE A 199 8.14 -6.33 2.19
CA ILE A 199 7.62 -6.89 0.94
C ILE A 199 6.60 -7.96 1.33
N SER A 200 5.36 -7.80 0.88
CA SER A 200 4.28 -8.78 1.06
C SER A 200 3.95 -9.42 -0.28
N ILE A 201 4.04 -10.75 -0.35
CA ILE A 201 3.80 -11.52 -1.57
C ILE A 201 2.65 -12.49 -1.30
N HIS A 202 1.55 -12.34 -2.04
CA HIS A 202 0.49 -13.33 -2.04
C HIS A 202 0.87 -14.47 -2.98
N LEU A 203 0.98 -15.67 -2.43
CA LEU A 203 1.46 -16.87 -3.10
C LEU A 203 0.31 -17.72 -3.62
N THR A 204 0.60 -18.47 -4.69
CA THR A 204 -0.20 -19.65 -5.07
C THR A 204 0.26 -20.87 -4.27
N ASP A 205 -0.46 -21.99 -4.38
CA ASP A 205 -0.02 -23.28 -3.82
C ASP A 205 1.40 -23.67 -4.30
N SER A 206 1.68 -23.47 -5.59
CA SER A 206 3.02 -23.72 -6.14
C SER A 206 4.07 -22.73 -5.61
N GLY A 207 3.68 -21.47 -5.37
CA GLY A 207 4.56 -20.47 -4.75
C GLY A 207 4.92 -20.80 -3.31
N LEU A 208 3.97 -21.40 -2.57
CA LEU A 208 4.18 -21.84 -1.19
C LEU A 208 5.29 -22.89 -1.09
N GLU A 209 5.40 -23.80 -2.05
CA GLU A 209 6.48 -24.78 -2.14
C GLU A 209 7.83 -24.17 -2.54
N LYS A 210 7.84 -22.90 -2.96
CA LYS A 210 8.98 -22.19 -3.56
C LYS A 210 9.43 -20.95 -2.77
N ILE A 211 9.03 -20.84 -1.50
CA ILE A 211 9.34 -19.68 -0.63
C ILE A 211 10.84 -19.34 -0.63
N PHE A 212 11.72 -20.33 -0.46
CA PHE A 212 13.17 -20.08 -0.42
C PHE A 212 13.74 -19.64 -1.77
N ASP A 213 13.19 -20.14 -2.88
CA ASP A 213 13.56 -19.70 -4.22
C ASP A 213 13.12 -18.24 -4.44
N ILE A 214 11.90 -17.89 -4.03
CA ILE A 214 11.34 -16.54 -4.10
C ILE A 214 12.22 -15.54 -3.34
N ILE A 215 12.60 -15.88 -2.10
CA ILE A 215 13.53 -15.05 -1.30
C ILE A 215 14.87 -14.91 -2.02
N GLY A 216 15.38 -15.98 -2.63
CA GLY A 216 16.60 -15.91 -3.45
C GLY A 216 16.50 -14.90 -4.59
N PHE A 217 15.37 -14.86 -5.31
CA PHE A 217 15.15 -13.87 -6.37
C PHE A 217 14.99 -12.44 -5.85
N VAL A 218 14.42 -12.25 -4.65
CA VAL A 218 14.42 -10.94 -3.97
C VAL A 218 15.87 -10.47 -3.75
N TYR A 219 16.76 -11.34 -3.26
CA TYR A 219 18.18 -10.99 -3.09
C TYR A 219 18.94 -10.81 -4.41
N GLN A 220 18.57 -11.52 -5.49
CA GLN A 220 19.09 -11.23 -6.82
C GLN A 220 18.69 -9.84 -7.31
N TYR A 221 17.44 -9.43 -7.09
CA TYR A 221 16.99 -8.09 -7.46
C TYR A 221 17.67 -7.01 -6.59
N LEU A 222 17.84 -7.25 -5.28
CA LEU A 222 18.65 -6.37 -4.44
C LEU A 222 20.12 -6.29 -4.91
N LYS A 223 20.71 -7.39 -5.40
CA LYS A 223 22.05 -7.39 -6.02
C LYS A 223 22.08 -6.53 -7.29
N LEU A 224 21.07 -6.64 -8.16
CA LEU A 224 20.90 -5.76 -9.32
C LEU A 224 20.86 -4.28 -8.91
N LEU A 225 20.04 -3.93 -7.92
CA LEU A 225 19.92 -2.55 -7.43
C LEU A 225 21.22 -2.01 -6.82
N ARG A 226 22.11 -2.87 -6.32
CA ARG A 226 23.44 -2.47 -5.82
C ARG A 226 24.46 -2.29 -6.94
N GLN A 227 24.32 -3.04 -8.04
CA GLN A 227 25.22 -2.97 -9.20
C GLN A 227 24.92 -1.76 -10.09
N VAL A 228 23.65 -1.37 -10.19
CA VAL A 228 23.21 -0.21 -10.97
C VAL A 228 23.09 1.00 -10.05
N SER A 229 23.64 2.15 -10.47
CA SER A 229 23.47 3.39 -9.69
C SER A 229 21.99 3.82 -9.67
N PRO A 230 21.49 4.41 -8.57
CA PRO A 230 20.12 4.94 -8.53
C PRO A 230 19.84 5.89 -9.70
N GLN A 231 18.65 5.79 -10.27
CA GLN A 231 18.28 6.45 -11.52
C GLN A 231 17.46 7.70 -11.22
N GLN A 232 18.02 8.87 -11.49
CA GLN A 232 17.36 10.15 -11.21
C GLN A 232 16.04 10.32 -11.97
N TRP A 233 15.90 9.71 -13.16
CA TRP A 233 14.66 9.80 -13.93
C TRP A 233 13.47 9.13 -13.21
N ILE A 234 13.70 8.06 -12.43
CA ILE A 234 12.66 7.39 -11.64
C ILE A 234 12.19 8.31 -10.50
N PHE A 235 13.13 8.97 -9.83
CA PHE A 235 12.77 9.97 -8.82
C PHE A 235 11.97 11.12 -9.42
N LYS A 236 12.33 11.55 -10.63
CA LYS A 236 11.59 12.59 -11.34
C LYS A 236 10.17 12.13 -11.70
N GLU A 237 9.98 10.88 -12.12
CA GLU A 237 8.63 10.34 -12.34
C GLU A 237 7.80 10.35 -11.04
N LEU A 238 8.37 9.92 -9.91
CA LEU A 238 7.71 9.99 -8.60
C LEU A 238 7.37 11.44 -8.19
N GLN A 239 8.29 12.37 -8.46
CA GLN A 239 8.08 13.80 -8.23
C GLN A 239 6.94 14.36 -9.10
N ASP A 240 6.92 14.03 -10.39
CA ASP A 240 5.87 14.48 -11.31
C ASP A 240 4.50 13.91 -10.90
N ILE A 241 4.45 12.64 -10.48
CA ILE A 241 3.24 12.00 -9.94
C ILE A 241 2.78 12.67 -8.65
N GLY A 242 3.67 12.86 -7.67
CA GLY A 242 3.35 13.52 -6.41
C GLY A 242 2.84 14.96 -6.61
N ASN A 243 3.48 15.73 -7.49
CA ASN A 243 3.05 17.07 -7.86
C ASN A 243 1.67 17.10 -8.51
N MET A 244 1.40 16.13 -9.38
CA MET A 244 0.12 15.97 -10.04
C MET A 244 -0.97 15.62 -9.02
N ASP A 245 -0.70 14.68 -8.11
CA ASP A 245 -1.64 14.27 -7.06
C ASP A 245 -2.02 15.42 -6.14
N PHE A 246 -1.03 16.22 -5.74
CA PHE A 246 -1.27 17.41 -4.93
C PHE A 246 -2.07 18.48 -5.69
N ARG A 247 -1.66 18.79 -6.92
CA ARG A 247 -2.27 19.88 -7.71
C ARG A 247 -3.74 19.62 -8.04
N PHE A 248 -4.11 18.36 -8.20
CA PHE A 248 -5.46 17.93 -8.56
C PHE A 248 -6.14 17.11 -7.45
N ALA A 249 -5.71 17.30 -6.20
CA ALA A 249 -6.35 16.71 -5.05
C ALA A 249 -7.83 17.16 -4.96
N GLU A 250 -8.71 16.20 -4.70
CA GLU A 250 -10.14 16.45 -4.52
C GLU A 250 -10.45 16.79 -3.06
N GLU A 251 -11.55 17.50 -2.82
CA GLU A 251 -11.98 17.83 -1.45
C GLU A 251 -12.33 16.55 -0.69
N GLN A 252 -11.72 16.39 0.48
CA GLN A 252 -11.92 15.25 1.36
C GLN A 252 -12.98 15.56 2.44
N PRO A 253 -13.55 14.52 3.09
CA PRO A 253 -14.31 14.72 4.33
C PRO A 253 -13.50 15.52 5.34
N GLN A 254 -14.10 16.59 5.88
CA GLN A 254 -13.38 17.59 6.65
C GLN A 254 -12.89 17.08 8.02
N ASP A 255 -13.58 16.09 8.58
CA ASP A 255 -13.19 15.38 9.81
C ASP A 255 -11.93 14.54 9.61
N ASP A 256 -11.89 13.73 8.55
CA ASP A 256 -10.70 12.94 8.20
C ASP A 256 -9.51 13.85 7.87
N TYR A 257 -9.76 14.92 7.11
CA TYR A 257 -8.72 15.86 6.71
C TYR A 257 -8.13 16.63 7.90
N ALA A 258 -8.98 17.06 8.86
CA ALA A 258 -8.50 17.70 10.08
C ALA A 258 -7.62 16.74 10.91
N ALA A 259 -8.00 15.46 11.00
CA ALA A 259 -7.21 14.44 11.68
C ALA A 259 -5.85 14.22 11.00
N GLN A 260 -5.84 14.02 9.68
CA GLN A 260 -4.61 13.86 8.89
C GLN A 260 -3.66 15.05 9.06
N LEU A 261 -4.16 16.28 8.96
CA LEU A 261 -3.33 17.48 9.14
C LEU A 261 -2.77 17.59 10.56
N ALA A 262 -3.55 17.19 11.58
CA ALA A 262 -3.08 17.18 12.97
C ALA A 262 -1.94 16.16 13.18
N GLU A 263 -2.03 15.00 12.54
CA GLU A 263 -0.95 14.00 12.51
C GLU A 263 0.28 14.52 11.78
N ASN A 264 0.10 15.14 10.61
CA ASN A 264 1.17 15.75 9.83
C ASN A 264 1.92 16.83 10.61
N LEU A 265 1.24 17.65 11.42
CA LEU A 265 1.88 18.64 12.30
C LEU A 265 2.77 18.02 13.40
N LEU A 266 2.64 16.72 13.69
CA LEU A 266 3.53 16.02 14.64
C LEU A 266 4.88 15.68 14.00
N VAL A 267 4.93 15.59 12.67
CA VAL A 267 6.08 15.11 11.89
C VAL A 267 6.73 16.23 11.08
N TYR A 268 5.93 17.03 10.38
CA TYR A 268 6.36 18.02 9.40
C TYR A 268 6.28 19.45 9.94
N PRO A 269 7.07 20.39 9.37
CA PRO A 269 6.86 21.81 9.63
C PRO A 269 5.51 22.28 9.07
N ALA A 270 4.95 23.33 9.67
CA ALA A 270 3.61 23.83 9.33
C ALA A 270 3.46 24.21 7.84
N GLU A 271 4.53 24.68 7.20
CA GLU A 271 4.57 25.01 5.77
C GLU A 271 4.38 23.80 4.85
N HIS A 272 4.73 22.58 5.31
CA HIS A 272 4.61 21.36 4.51
C HIS A 272 3.43 20.47 4.96
N VAL A 273 2.61 20.89 5.94
CA VAL A 273 1.58 20.02 6.54
C VAL A 273 0.58 19.43 5.53
N ILE A 274 0.26 20.18 4.47
CA ILE A 274 -0.68 19.76 3.40
C ILE A 274 0.06 19.00 2.29
N TYR A 275 1.33 19.34 2.02
CA TYR A 275 2.05 18.89 0.81
C TYR A 275 3.06 17.77 1.06
N ALA A 276 3.52 17.57 2.31
CA ALA A 276 4.61 16.65 2.66
C ALA A 276 4.39 15.21 2.17
N ASP A 277 3.14 14.73 2.23
CA ASP A 277 2.81 13.36 1.80
C ASP A 277 2.95 13.18 0.28
N TYR A 278 2.91 14.26 -0.50
CA TYR A 278 3.09 14.26 -1.95
C TYR A 278 4.52 14.63 -2.39
N LEU A 279 5.34 15.10 -1.47
CA LEU A 279 6.57 15.81 -1.77
C LEU A 279 7.74 14.88 -2.10
N TYR A 280 8.37 15.11 -3.26
CA TYR A 280 9.69 14.59 -3.61
C TYR A 280 10.53 15.78 -4.05
N GLU A 281 11.35 16.33 -3.16
CA GLU A 281 12.05 17.61 -3.44
C GLU A 281 13.54 17.39 -3.71
N VAL A 282 14.19 16.57 -2.90
CA VAL A 282 15.65 16.45 -2.87
C VAL A 282 16.08 15.10 -3.41
N TRP A 283 16.71 15.09 -4.59
CA TRP A 283 17.41 13.92 -5.10
C TRP A 283 18.71 13.69 -4.31
N ASP A 284 18.79 12.56 -3.61
CA ASP A 284 19.95 12.15 -2.83
C ASP A 284 20.28 10.68 -3.12
N GLU A 285 21.18 10.47 -4.08
CA GLU A 285 21.63 9.15 -4.52
C GLU A 285 22.30 8.37 -3.38
N ASP A 286 23.07 9.05 -2.55
CA ASP A 286 23.83 8.43 -1.46
C ASP A 286 22.90 7.95 -0.35
N MET A 287 21.82 8.70 -0.06
CA MET A 287 20.78 8.26 0.85
C MET A 287 20.09 6.98 0.34
N ILE A 288 19.76 6.89 -0.95
CA ILE A 288 19.17 5.66 -1.53
C ILE A 288 20.12 4.47 -1.35
N LYS A 289 21.42 4.65 -1.63
CA LYS A 289 22.43 3.60 -1.42
C LYS A 289 22.58 3.22 0.06
N LEU A 290 22.54 4.21 0.96
CA LEU A 290 22.58 3.99 2.40
C LEU A 290 21.40 3.13 2.84
N ILE A 291 20.18 3.48 2.43
CA ILE A 291 18.96 2.72 2.76
C ILE A 291 19.02 1.31 2.17
N LEU A 292 19.45 1.15 0.91
CA LEU A 292 19.66 -0.16 0.28
C LEU A 292 20.70 -1.03 1.03
N GLY A 293 21.63 -0.39 1.73
CA GLY A 293 22.60 -1.02 2.62
C GLY A 293 21.99 -1.73 3.83
N PHE A 294 20.76 -1.39 4.24
CA PHE A 294 20.06 -2.07 5.34
C PHE A 294 19.35 -3.35 4.90
N PHE A 295 19.24 -3.62 3.59
CA PHE A 295 18.57 -4.81 3.04
C PHE A 295 19.50 -6.05 3.09
N THR A 296 19.99 -6.37 4.29
CA THR A 296 20.90 -7.49 4.55
C THR A 296 20.17 -8.64 5.22
N LEU A 297 20.79 -9.81 5.20
CA LEU A 297 20.26 -11.02 5.83
C LEU A 297 20.22 -10.92 7.35
N GLU A 298 21.17 -10.20 7.96
CA GLU A 298 21.24 -9.96 9.39
C GLU A 298 20.11 -9.04 9.89
N ASN A 299 19.55 -8.26 8.98
CA ASN A 299 18.49 -7.30 9.28
C ASN A 299 17.11 -7.77 8.75
N MET A 300 17.05 -8.98 8.19
CA MET A 300 15.85 -9.53 7.57
C MET A 300 15.02 -10.33 8.57
N ARG A 301 13.71 -10.13 8.52
CA ARG A 301 12.67 -10.99 9.12
C ARG A 301 11.86 -11.65 8.01
N ILE A 302 11.50 -12.92 8.21
CA ILE A 302 10.61 -13.65 7.30
C ILE A 302 9.42 -14.23 8.08
N ASP A 303 8.22 -13.92 7.61
CA ASP A 303 6.96 -14.50 8.10
C ASP A 303 6.20 -15.18 6.95
N VAL A 304 5.71 -16.38 7.17
CA VAL A 304 4.85 -17.12 6.23
C VAL A 304 3.50 -17.36 6.90
N VAL A 305 2.45 -16.81 6.33
CA VAL A 305 1.08 -16.96 6.83
C VAL A 305 0.33 -17.91 5.92
N SER A 306 -0.07 -19.06 6.46
CA SER A 306 -0.80 -20.06 5.70
C SER A 306 -1.62 -20.99 6.58
N LYS A 307 -2.78 -21.42 6.06
CA LYS A 307 -3.65 -22.39 6.71
C LYS A 307 -3.08 -23.81 6.71
N SER A 308 -2.23 -24.15 5.73
CA SER A 308 -1.73 -25.52 5.51
C SER A 308 -0.50 -25.89 6.34
N ILE A 309 0.17 -24.92 6.96
CA ILE A 309 1.53 -25.12 7.48
C ILE A 309 1.58 -25.73 8.89
N VAL A 310 0.61 -25.42 9.76
CA VAL A 310 0.71 -25.75 11.20
C VAL A 310 0.05 -27.09 11.55
N GLN A 311 -0.06 -28.01 10.58
CA GLN A 311 -0.57 -29.37 10.83
C GLN A 311 0.42 -30.25 11.62
N SER A 312 1.64 -29.78 11.88
CA SER A 312 2.64 -30.45 12.74
C SER A 312 2.30 -30.31 14.23
N GLN A 313 2.63 -31.33 15.03
CA GLN A 313 2.29 -31.38 16.47
C GLN A 313 3.13 -30.44 17.38
N ASP A 314 4.20 -29.83 16.87
CA ASP A 314 5.13 -28.97 17.64
C ASP A 314 4.98 -27.50 17.23
N TYR A 315 3.98 -26.82 17.79
CA TYR A 315 3.71 -25.41 17.58
C TYR A 315 3.72 -24.64 18.91
N GLN A 316 4.05 -23.35 18.81
CA GLN A 316 3.95 -22.39 19.91
C GLN A 316 2.66 -21.59 19.80
N LEU A 317 2.24 -20.97 20.91
CA LEU A 317 1.06 -20.13 20.99
C LEU A 317 1.44 -18.70 21.33
N GLU A 318 0.98 -17.76 20.51
CA GLU A 318 1.02 -16.33 20.84
C GLU A 318 0.02 -16.05 21.99
N PRO A 319 0.42 -15.41 23.11
CA PRO A 319 -0.38 -15.35 24.33
C PRO A 319 -1.71 -14.60 24.26
N TRP A 320 -1.88 -13.66 23.33
CA TRP A 320 -3.04 -12.74 23.30
C TRP A 320 -4.12 -13.22 22.33
N PHE A 321 -3.75 -13.54 21.10
CA PHE A 321 -4.65 -14.04 20.06
C PHE A 321 -4.77 -15.57 20.06
N GLY A 322 -3.90 -16.28 20.80
CA GLY A 322 -3.83 -17.74 20.76
C GLY A 322 -3.38 -18.27 19.40
N SER A 323 -2.66 -17.45 18.63
CA SER A 323 -2.20 -17.80 17.28
C SER A 323 -1.17 -18.92 17.34
N ARG A 324 -1.38 -20.00 16.58
CA ARG A 324 -0.39 -21.07 16.45
C ARG A 324 0.70 -20.65 15.47
N TYR A 325 1.95 -20.80 15.89
CA TYR A 325 3.08 -20.51 15.03
C TYR A 325 4.25 -21.47 15.28
N ILE A 326 5.16 -21.54 14.31
CA ILE A 326 6.41 -22.30 14.38
C ILE A 326 7.56 -21.32 14.11
N GLU A 327 8.65 -21.45 14.86
CA GLU A 327 9.91 -20.75 14.62
C GLU A 327 10.94 -21.77 14.12
N GLU A 328 11.55 -21.50 12.96
CA GLU A 328 12.57 -22.34 12.35
C GLU A 328 13.86 -21.54 12.12
N ASP A 329 15.00 -22.21 12.27
CA ASP A 329 16.29 -21.67 11.84
C ASP A 329 16.45 -21.83 10.33
N ILE A 330 16.88 -20.77 9.67
CA ILE A 330 17.18 -20.81 8.23
C ILE A 330 18.52 -21.53 8.05
N PRO A 331 18.59 -22.56 7.19
CA PRO A 331 19.85 -23.25 6.89
C PRO A 331 20.96 -22.28 6.48
N HIS A 332 22.14 -22.43 7.09
CA HIS A 332 23.31 -21.59 6.76
C HIS A 332 23.66 -21.59 5.27
N SER A 333 23.49 -22.72 4.58
CA SER A 333 23.71 -22.82 3.14
C SER A 333 22.80 -21.91 2.31
N LEU A 334 21.55 -21.68 2.75
CA LEU A 334 20.64 -20.74 2.09
C LEU A 334 21.03 -19.30 2.39
N MET A 335 21.43 -19.01 3.63
CA MET A 335 21.92 -17.68 4.01
C MET A 335 23.16 -17.30 3.19
N ASP A 336 24.11 -18.22 3.00
CA ASP A 336 25.30 -17.97 2.18
C ASP A 336 24.95 -17.74 0.71
N LEU A 337 24.00 -18.51 0.17
CA LEU A 337 23.51 -18.36 -1.21
C LEU A 337 22.82 -17.01 -1.43
N TRP A 338 22.01 -16.54 -0.49
CA TRP A 338 21.30 -15.26 -0.59
C TRP A 338 22.22 -14.05 -0.35
N ARG A 339 23.32 -14.24 0.39
CA ARG A 339 24.29 -13.17 0.72
C ARG A 339 24.97 -12.65 -0.53
N ASP A 340 25.39 -13.57 -1.39
CA ASP A 340 25.98 -13.26 -2.69
C ASP A 340 25.41 -14.22 -3.75
N PRO A 341 24.22 -13.93 -4.28
CA PRO A 341 23.63 -14.73 -5.34
C PRO A 341 24.58 -14.73 -6.54
N PRO A 342 24.96 -15.88 -7.11
CA PRO A 342 26.05 -15.97 -8.10
C PRO A 342 25.82 -15.05 -9.30
N ASP A 343 24.59 -15.08 -9.82
CA ASP A 343 24.15 -14.27 -10.95
C ASP A 343 22.77 -13.65 -10.67
N VAL A 344 22.47 -12.57 -11.39
CA VAL A 344 21.11 -12.01 -11.46
C VAL A 344 20.43 -12.64 -12.68
N ASP A 345 19.22 -13.21 -12.51
CA ASP A 345 18.44 -13.73 -13.64
C ASP A 345 18.24 -12.63 -14.70
N VAL A 346 18.52 -12.97 -15.96
CA VAL A 346 18.46 -12.04 -17.11
C VAL A 346 17.07 -11.43 -17.35
N SER A 347 16.03 -12.05 -16.79
CA SER A 347 14.66 -11.56 -16.85
C SER A 347 14.39 -10.44 -15.86
N LEU A 348 15.26 -10.22 -14.87
CA LEU A 348 15.16 -9.15 -13.89
C LEU A 348 15.93 -7.92 -14.38
N HIS A 349 15.23 -6.79 -14.49
CA HIS A 349 15.83 -5.53 -14.91
C HIS A 349 15.02 -4.35 -14.34
N LEU A 350 15.62 -3.15 -14.35
CA LEU A 350 14.91 -1.93 -13.97
C LEU A 350 13.70 -1.66 -14.87
N PRO A 351 12.66 -0.98 -14.35
CA PRO A 351 11.50 -0.62 -15.16
C PRO A 351 11.89 0.29 -16.33
N LEU A 352 11.06 0.26 -17.37
CA LEU A 352 11.11 1.23 -18.45
C LEU A 352 10.38 2.52 -18.02
N THR A 353 10.68 3.62 -18.69
CA THR A 353 9.98 4.90 -18.48
C THR A 353 8.48 4.76 -18.73
N ASN A 354 7.69 5.43 -17.90
CA ASN A 354 6.23 5.35 -17.99
C ASN A 354 5.66 6.37 -18.99
N ASP A 355 5.31 5.91 -20.19
CA ASP A 355 4.72 6.74 -21.26
C ASP A 355 3.34 7.34 -20.91
N PHE A 356 2.72 6.92 -19.81
CA PHE A 356 1.40 7.38 -19.38
C PHE A 356 1.42 8.59 -18.46
N ILE A 357 2.59 9.02 -17.98
CA ILE A 357 2.68 10.24 -17.16
C ILE A 357 2.27 11.43 -18.04
N PRO A 358 1.20 12.16 -17.66
CA PRO A 358 0.69 13.28 -18.46
C PRO A 358 1.63 14.49 -18.38
N CYS A 359 1.79 15.16 -19.52
CA CYS A 359 2.60 16.39 -19.63
C CYS A 359 1.73 17.62 -19.94
N ASP A 360 0.53 17.42 -20.49
CA ASP A 360 -0.43 18.49 -20.79
C ASP A 360 -1.60 18.46 -19.79
N PHE A 361 -1.79 19.59 -19.10
CA PHE A 361 -2.86 19.82 -18.13
C PHE A 361 -3.76 21.00 -18.54
N SER A 362 -3.78 21.36 -19.82
CA SER A 362 -4.59 22.46 -20.33
C SER A 362 -6.10 22.17 -20.25
N ILE A 363 -6.88 23.16 -19.80
CA ILE A 363 -8.34 23.05 -19.66
C ILE A 363 -8.99 23.51 -20.96
N HIS A 364 -9.51 22.57 -21.74
CA HIS A 364 -10.13 22.88 -23.03
C HIS A 364 -11.41 23.73 -22.90
N ALA A 365 -12.13 23.67 -21.78
CA ALA A 365 -13.36 24.44 -21.56
C ALA A 365 -13.16 25.96 -21.71
N ASP A 366 -11.97 26.46 -21.40
CA ASP A 366 -11.66 27.89 -21.46
C ASP A 366 -11.19 28.36 -22.86
N SER A 367 -11.15 27.47 -23.85
CA SER A 367 -10.73 27.80 -25.22
C SER A 367 -11.82 28.60 -25.98
N PRO A 368 -11.49 29.77 -26.58
CA PRO A 368 -12.46 30.67 -27.21
C PRO A 368 -13.14 30.10 -28.47
N ASN A 369 -12.66 28.97 -29.00
CA ASN A 369 -13.22 28.29 -30.17
C ASN A 369 -14.28 27.23 -29.83
N ASN A 370 -14.54 26.96 -28.55
CA ASN A 370 -15.59 26.03 -28.16
C ASN A 370 -16.93 26.78 -28.18
N GLY A 371 -17.83 26.34 -29.07
CA GLY A 371 -19.20 26.87 -29.20
C GLY A 371 -19.96 26.88 -27.87
N PRO A 372 -21.14 27.53 -27.80
CA PRO A 372 -21.77 27.97 -26.55
C PRO A 372 -21.70 26.89 -25.47
N ALA A 373 -21.03 27.26 -24.38
CA ALA A 373 -20.84 26.43 -23.21
C ALA A 373 -22.19 25.99 -22.64
N ASP A 374 -22.19 24.74 -22.18
CA ASP A 374 -23.16 24.19 -21.24
C ASP A 374 -24.53 23.74 -21.81
N THR A 375 -24.51 22.67 -22.61
CA THR A 375 -25.68 21.79 -22.69
C THR A 375 -25.74 20.95 -21.41
N ALA A 376 -26.81 21.08 -20.63
CA ALA A 376 -27.02 20.32 -19.39
C ALA A 376 -26.80 18.80 -19.58
N SER A 377 -27.13 18.29 -20.77
CA SER A 377 -27.05 16.87 -21.14
C SER A 377 -26.03 16.60 -22.26
N PRO A 378 -25.46 15.38 -22.33
CA PRO A 378 -24.61 14.96 -23.45
C PRO A 378 -25.33 15.02 -24.79
N ARG A 379 -24.60 15.40 -25.85
CA ARG A 379 -25.10 15.43 -27.24
C ARG A 379 -24.59 14.23 -28.03
N CYS A 380 -25.45 13.65 -28.87
CA CYS A 380 -25.07 12.59 -29.80
C CYS A 380 -24.30 13.20 -30.97
N ILE A 381 -23.03 12.82 -31.16
CA ILE A 381 -22.16 13.35 -32.23
C ILE A 381 -21.85 12.32 -33.31
N VAL A 382 -22.11 11.04 -33.05
CA VAL A 382 -22.09 9.97 -34.05
C VAL A 382 -23.32 9.10 -33.82
N ASP A 383 -24.10 8.85 -34.88
CA ASP A 383 -25.26 7.96 -34.88
C ASP A 383 -25.24 7.09 -36.14
N GLU A 384 -24.62 5.91 -36.02
CA GLU A 384 -24.42 4.93 -37.09
C GLU A 384 -24.99 3.57 -36.68
N PRO A 385 -25.32 2.66 -37.62
CA PRO A 385 -26.00 1.39 -37.31
C PRO A 385 -25.32 0.51 -36.25
N LEU A 386 -24.00 0.60 -36.08
CA LEU A 386 -23.22 -0.19 -35.12
C LEU A 386 -22.56 0.67 -34.03
N MET A 387 -22.74 1.98 -34.03
CA MET A 387 -22.00 2.88 -33.14
C MET A 387 -22.79 4.16 -32.85
N LYS A 388 -22.90 4.47 -31.56
CA LYS A 388 -23.48 5.73 -31.09
C LYS A 388 -22.52 6.36 -30.10
N PHE A 389 -22.13 7.62 -30.34
CA PHE A 389 -21.18 8.34 -29.51
C PHE A 389 -21.80 9.62 -28.96
N TRP A 390 -21.75 9.75 -27.63
CA TRP A 390 -22.25 10.89 -26.90
C TRP A 390 -21.09 11.67 -26.31
N TYR A 391 -21.17 13.00 -26.40
CA TYR A 391 -20.13 13.89 -25.93
C TYR A 391 -20.72 15.03 -25.10
N LYS A 392 -20.05 15.33 -23.99
CA LYS A 392 -20.26 16.54 -23.19
C LYS A 392 -18.89 17.05 -22.78
N LEU A 393 -18.62 18.32 -23.04
CA LEU A 393 -17.45 19.01 -22.49
C LEU A 393 -17.78 19.42 -21.06
N ASP A 394 -16.90 19.11 -20.10
CA ASP A 394 -17.05 19.60 -18.73
C ASP A 394 -16.75 21.10 -18.68
N GLY A 395 -17.68 21.88 -18.15
CA GLY A 395 -17.50 23.29 -17.81
C GLY A 395 -17.63 23.58 -16.31
N THR A 396 -17.89 22.55 -15.51
CA THR A 396 -18.21 22.67 -14.09
C THR A 396 -16.99 22.51 -13.21
N PHE A 397 -16.24 21.41 -13.38
CA PHE A 397 -15.13 21.06 -12.50
C PHE A 397 -13.80 21.67 -12.96
N LYS A 398 -13.67 21.97 -14.26
CA LYS A 398 -12.49 22.64 -14.85
C LYS A 398 -11.17 21.94 -14.49
N VAL A 399 -11.18 20.61 -14.49
CA VAL A 399 -10.00 19.77 -14.28
C VAL A 399 -9.55 19.16 -15.61
N PRO A 400 -8.24 18.86 -15.81
CA PRO A 400 -7.72 18.23 -17.03
C PRO A 400 -8.00 16.73 -17.04
N ARG A 401 -9.26 16.35 -16.84
CA ARG A 401 -9.70 14.96 -16.79
C ARG A 401 -10.81 14.70 -17.79
N ALA A 402 -10.88 13.47 -18.28
CA ALA A 402 -11.97 13.03 -19.12
C ALA A 402 -12.42 11.62 -18.75
N ASN A 403 -13.69 11.34 -19.01
CA ASN A 403 -14.32 10.05 -18.77
C ASN A 403 -14.79 9.49 -20.11
N THR A 404 -14.23 8.35 -20.53
CA THR A 404 -14.63 7.67 -21.77
C THR A 404 -15.22 6.30 -21.43
N TYR A 405 -16.48 6.11 -21.80
CA TYR A 405 -17.24 4.91 -21.48
C TYR A 405 -17.76 4.26 -22.75
N PHE A 406 -17.43 2.98 -22.92
CA PHE A 406 -17.81 2.16 -24.06
C PHE A 406 -18.71 1.03 -23.57
N CYS A 407 -19.87 0.89 -24.22
CA CYS A 407 -20.81 -0.19 -23.98
C CYS A 407 -20.94 -1.00 -25.27
N ILE A 408 -20.39 -2.21 -25.27
CA ILE A 408 -20.27 -3.08 -26.44
C ILE A 408 -21.24 -4.25 -26.27
N ASN A 409 -22.21 -4.37 -27.16
CA ASN A 409 -23.16 -5.49 -27.15
C ASN A 409 -22.48 -6.77 -27.63
N LEU A 410 -22.46 -7.82 -26.79
CA LEU A 410 -21.88 -9.12 -27.14
C LEU A 410 -22.99 -10.04 -27.67
N LYS A 411 -22.99 -10.30 -28.98
CA LYS A 411 -23.92 -11.28 -29.56
C LYS A 411 -23.59 -12.68 -29.08
N GLY A 412 -24.49 -13.28 -28.31
CA GLY A 412 -24.40 -14.68 -27.88
C GLY A 412 -23.58 -14.94 -26.62
N GLY A 413 -22.92 -13.93 -26.05
CA GLY A 413 -22.05 -14.07 -24.88
C GLY A 413 -22.79 -14.54 -23.62
N TYR A 414 -24.10 -14.26 -23.51
CA TYR A 414 -24.93 -14.59 -22.34
C TYR A 414 -26.19 -15.40 -22.69
N ASN A 415 -26.17 -16.11 -23.82
CA ASN A 415 -27.34 -16.89 -24.25
C ASN A 415 -27.56 -18.17 -23.43
N ASP A 416 -26.50 -18.72 -22.86
CA ASP A 416 -26.53 -19.93 -22.05
C ASP A 416 -25.41 -19.89 -21.01
N VAL A 417 -25.51 -20.78 -20.01
CA VAL A 417 -24.56 -20.84 -18.88
C VAL A 417 -23.12 -21.02 -19.35
N LYS A 418 -22.90 -21.79 -20.42
CA LYS A 418 -21.56 -22.05 -20.94
C LYS A 418 -20.95 -20.77 -21.52
N ASN A 419 -21.71 -20.02 -22.32
CA ASN A 419 -21.22 -18.78 -22.91
C ASN A 419 -20.99 -17.70 -21.86
N CYS A 420 -21.86 -17.63 -20.82
CA CYS A 420 -21.63 -16.74 -19.68
C CYS A 420 -20.27 -17.03 -19.03
N LEU A 421 -20.01 -18.29 -18.69
CA LEU A 421 -18.75 -18.71 -18.07
C LEU A 421 -17.53 -18.43 -18.96
N LEU A 422 -17.64 -18.71 -20.27
CA LEU A 422 -16.56 -18.43 -21.21
C LEU A 422 -16.27 -16.92 -21.34
N THR A 423 -17.31 -16.09 -21.27
CA THR A 423 -17.17 -14.63 -21.35
C THR A 423 -16.49 -14.08 -20.09
N GLU A 424 -16.91 -14.54 -18.90
CA GLU A 424 -16.28 -14.14 -17.64
C GLU A 424 -14.80 -14.58 -17.60
N LEU A 425 -14.51 -15.84 -17.97
CA LEU A 425 -13.14 -16.34 -18.05
C LEU A 425 -12.29 -15.56 -19.06
N PHE A 426 -12.84 -15.20 -20.23
CA PHE A 426 -12.16 -14.36 -21.20
C PHE A 426 -11.77 -13.01 -20.59
N ILE A 427 -12.67 -12.36 -19.85
CA ILE A 427 -12.40 -11.05 -19.23
C ILE A 427 -11.35 -11.15 -18.14
N ILE A 428 -11.42 -12.18 -17.30
CA ILE A 428 -10.44 -12.42 -16.24
C ILE A 428 -9.04 -12.57 -16.87
N LEU A 429 -8.91 -13.40 -17.90
CA LEU A 429 -7.63 -13.64 -18.56
C LEU A 429 -7.15 -12.43 -19.37
N LEU A 430 -8.06 -11.67 -19.97
CA LEU A 430 -7.72 -10.44 -20.66
C LEU A 430 -7.19 -9.36 -19.69
N LYS A 431 -7.82 -9.19 -18.52
CA LYS A 431 -7.32 -8.29 -17.47
C LYS A 431 -5.94 -8.72 -17.00
N ASP A 432 -5.76 -10.02 -16.82
CA ASP A 432 -4.50 -10.60 -16.38
C ASP A 432 -3.35 -10.32 -17.37
N GLU A 433 -3.61 -10.41 -18.68
CA GLU A 433 -2.68 -10.03 -19.74
C GLU A 433 -2.41 -8.52 -19.75
N MET A 434 -3.43 -7.71 -19.51
CA MET A 434 -3.31 -6.24 -19.46
C MET A 434 -2.71 -5.72 -18.16
N ASN A 435 -2.36 -6.56 -17.18
CA ASN A 435 -1.96 -6.11 -15.83
C ASN A 435 -0.83 -5.08 -15.86
N GLU A 436 0.23 -5.32 -16.62
CA GLU A 436 1.35 -4.38 -16.77
C GLU A 436 0.89 -3.04 -17.33
N LEU A 437 0.06 -3.07 -18.38
CA LEU A 437 -0.50 -1.87 -19.02
C LEU A 437 -1.36 -1.08 -18.03
N ILE A 438 -2.22 -1.78 -17.29
CA ILE A 438 -3.13 -1.20 -16.30
C ILE A 438 -2.32 -0.59 -15.14
N TYR A 439 -1.30 -1.29 -14.66
CA TYR A 439 -0.43 -0.82 -13.58
C TYR A 439 0.30 0.48 -13.96
N GLN A 440 0.94 0.51 -15.13
CA GLN A 440 1.63 1.71 -15.62
C GLN A 440 0.67 2.90 -15.75
N ALA A 441 -0.52 2.65 -16.29
CA ALA A 441 -1.58 3.65 -16.36
C ALA A 441 -2.01 4.13 -14.97
N SER A 442 -2.24 3.23 -14.02
CA SER A 442 -2.73 3.59 -12.69
C SER A 442 -1.69 4.39 -11.89
N VAL A 443 -0.40 4.08 -12.03
CA VAL A 443 0.69 4.88 -11.45
C VAL A 443 0.64 6.33 -11.96
N ALA A 444 0.24 6.54 -13.21
CA ALA A 444 0.05 7.85 -13.82
C ALA A 444 -1.39 8.41 -13.67
N LYS A 445 -2.20 7.85 -12.75
CA LYS A 445 -3.60 8.23 -12.50
C LYS A 445 -4.51 8.18 -13.73
N LEU A 446 -4.24 7.20 -14.59
CA LEU A 446 -5.17 6.76 -15.63
C LEU A 446 -5.76 5.42 -15.19
N GLU A 447 -7.07 5.35 -15.14
CA GLU A 447 -7.79 4.16 -14.73
C GLU A 447 -8.52 3.55 -15.92
N THR A 448 -8.58 2.23 -15.90
CA THR A 448 -9.34 1.46 -16.88
C THR A 448 -10.07 0.33 -16.19
N ALA A 449 -11.32 0.11 -16.58
CA ALA A 449 -12.13 -0.98 -16.07
C ALA A 449 -12.78 -1.71 -17.23
N VAL A 450 -12.63 -3.03 -17.25
CA VAL A 450 -13.29 -3.92 -18.21
C VAL A 450 -14.16 -4.89 -17.43
N TYR A 451 -15.45 -4.97 -17.70
CA TYR A 451 -16.34 -5.93 -17.04
C TYR A 451 -17.60 -6.12 -17.86
N VAL A 452 -18.39 -7.15 -17.56
CA VAL A 452 -19.69 -7.35 -18.22
C VAL A 452 -20.83 -7.01 -17.28
N VAL A 453 -21.88 -6.42 -17.84
CA VAL A 453 -23.18 -6.22 -17.20
C VAL A 453 -24.26 -6.74 -18.14
N GLY A 454 -24.91 -7.84 -17.77
CA GLY A 454 -25.87 -8.51 -18.64
C GLY A 454 -25.17 -9.07 -19.89
N ASP A 455 -25.59 -8.65 -21.07
CA ASP A 455 -25.02 -9.05 -22.37
C ASP A 455 -24.02 -8.02 -22.95
N LYS A 456 -23.57 -7.06 -22.12
CA LYS A 456 -22.76 -5.91 -22.54
C LYS A 456 -21.40 -5.91 -21.89
N LEU A 457 -20.36 -5.87 -22.72
CA LEU A 457 -19.01 -5.55 -22.28
C LEU A 457 -18.90 -4.04 -22.07
N GLN A 458 -18.57 -3.65 -20.84
CA GLN A 458 -18.27 -2.27 -20.48
C GLN A 458 -16.75 -2.10 -20.41
N LEU A 459 -16.25 -1.11 -21.16
CA LEU A 459 -14.89 -0.61 -21.05
C LEU A 459 -14.98 0.85 -20.60
N LYS A 460 -14.32 1.16 -19.50
CA LYS A 460 -14.15 2.51 -19.00
C LYS A 460 -12.68 2.87 -19.09
N VAL A 461 -12.36 4.06 -19.58
CA VAL A 461 -11.03 4.66 -19.52
C VAL A 461 -11.19 6.10 -19.07
N TYR A 462 -10.57 6.47 -17.96
CA TYR A 462 -10.72 7.78 -17.36
C TYR A 462 -9.47 8.21 -16.59
N GLY A 463 -9.37 9.51 -16.28
CA GLY A 463 -8.20 10.12 -15.64
C GLY A 463 -7.75 11.34 -16.42
N PHE A 464 -6.46 11.65 -16.39
CA PHE A 464 -5.88 12.79 -17.09
C PHE A 464 -6.01 12.69 -18.62
N ASN A 465 -6.54 13.74 -19.26
CA ASN A 465 -6.99 13.68 -20.65
C ASN A 465 -5.88 13.45 -21.68
N ASP A 466 -4.65 13.93 -21.44
CA ASP A 466 -3.49 13.83 -22.35
C ASP A 466 -3.28 12.38 -22.88
N LYS A 467 -3.35 11.39 -21.99
CA LYS A 467 -2.90 10.01 -22.28
C LYS A 467 -4.04 8.99 -22.43
N ILE A 468 -5.30 9.40 -22.29
CA ILE A 468 -6.47 8.50 -22.43
C ILE A 468 -6.50 7.82 -23.81
N SER A 469 -6.22 8.57 -24.88
CA SER A 469 -6.25 8.02 -26.25
C SER A 469 -5.20 6.92 -26.46
N ILE A 470 -4.02 7.08 -25.86
CA ILE A 470 -2.92 6.11 -25.92
C ILE A 470 -3.30 4.85 -25.14
N LEU A 471 -3.84 5.01 -23.92
CA LEU A 471 -4.28 3.89 -23.10
C LEU A 471 -5.39 3.09 -23.79
N LEU A 472 -6.42 3.78 -24.31
CA LEU A 472 -7.51 3.14 -25.05
C LEU A 472 -6.99 2.38 -26.27
N SER A 473 -6.08 2.97 -27.05
CA SER A 473 -5.48 2.31 -28.20
C SER A 473 -4.76 1.02 -27.82
N ARG A 474 -3.92 1.05 -26.78
CA ARG A 474 -3.19 -0.13 -26.29
C ARG A 474 -4.16 -1.21 -25.77
N VAL A 475 -5.19 -0.83 -25.00
CA VAL A 475 -6.23 -1.77 -24.53
C VAL A 475 -6.94 -2.47 -25.69
N LEU A 476 -7.37 -1.72 -26.70
CA LEU A 476 -8.06 -2.28 -27.87
C LEU A 476 -7.16 -3.19 -28.71
N VAL A 477 -5.87 -2.83 -28.87
CA VAL A 477 -4.90 -3.68 -29.57
C VAL A 477 -4.70 -4.99 -28.81
N THR A 478 -4.45 -4.93 -27.50
CA THR A 478 -4.27 -6.12 -26.67
C THR A 478 -5.50 -7.01 -26.71
N ALA A 479 -6.70 -6.45 -26.54
CA ALA A 479 -7.94 -7.21 -26.60
C ALA A 479 -8.17 -7.89 -27.97
N LYS A 480 -7.76 -7.26 -29.06
CA LYS A 480 -7.90 -7.80 -30.42
C LYS A 480 -6.91 -8.95 -30.70
N THR A 481 -5.72 -8.90 -30.13
CA THR A 481 -4.66 -9.90 -30.36
C THR A 481 -4.58 -10.97 -29.26
N PHE A 482 -5.43 -10.86 -28.24
CA PHE A 482 -5.35 -11.72 -27.06
C PHE A 482 -5.61 -13.20 -27.39
N LEU A 483 -4.70 -14.05 -26.92
CA LEU A 483 -4.81 -15.51 -26.99
C LEU A 483 -4.51 -16.10 -25.61
N PRO A 484 -5.48 -16.80 -24.97
CA PRO A 484 -5.28 -17.34 -23.63
C PRO A 484 -4.28 -18.50 -23.65
N THR A 485 -3.45 -18.58 -22.60
CA THR A 485 -2.51 -19.69 -22.40
C THR A 485 -3.01 -20.67 -21.34
N SER A 486 -2.67 -21.97 -21.49
CA SER A 486 -3.14 -23.01 -20.56
C SER A 486 -2.67 -22.80 -19.11
N ASN A 487 -1.46 -22.27 -18.93
CA ASN A 487 -0.93 -21.99 -17.59
C ASN A 487 -1.71 -20.89 -16.87
N ARG A 488 -1.97 -19.75 -17.55
CA ARG A 488 -2.75 -18.65 -16.97
C ARG A 488 -4.20 -19.04 -16.74
N PHE A 489 -4.76 -19.89 -17.61
CA PHE A 489 -6.09 -20.47 -17.40
C PHE A 489 -6.17 -21.26 -16.09
N LYS A 490 -5.21 -22.14 -15.79
CA LYS A 490 -5.22 -22.96 -14.56
C LYS A 490 -5.13 -22.11 -13.29
N VAL A 491 -4.25 -21.11 -13.27
CA VAL A 491 -4.06 -20.21 -12.13
C VAL A 491 -5.34 -19.43 -11.84
N ASN A 492 -5.92 -18.81 -12.88
CA ASN A 492 -7.14 -18.03 -12.69
C ASN A 492 -8.37 -18.91 -12.39
N ASN A 493 -8.47 -20.11 -12.96
CA ASN A 493 -9.59 -21.01 -12.67
C ASN A 493 -9.58 -21.46 -11.20
N ALA A 494 -8.41 -21.67 -10.59
CA ALA A 494 -8.31 -22.03 -9.18
C ALA A 494 -8.79 -20.90 -8.23
N VAL A 495 -8.56 -19.64 -8.60
CA VAL A 495 -9.01 -18.46 -7.83
C VAL A 495 -10.55 -18.32 -7.83
N TYR A 496 -11.24 -18.81 -8.87
CA TYR A 496 -12.69 -18.68 -9.04
C TYR A 496 -13.46 -20.03 -8.95
N SER A 497 -12.82 -21.09 -8.44
CA SER A 497 -13.47 -22.39 -8.18
C SER A 497 -14.16 -22.46 -6.79
N LEU A 498 -14.39 -21.31 -6.14
CA LEU A 498 -15.27 -21.14 -4.97
C LEU A 498 -16.69 -20.81 -5.44
#